data_AF-G4RPW8-F1
#
_entry.id   AF-G4RPW8-F1
#
_cell.length_a   1.000
_cell.length_b   1.000
_cell.length_c   1.000
_cell.angle_alpha   90.00
_cell.angle_beta   90.00
_cell.angle_gamma   90.00
#
_symmetry.space_group_name_H-M   'P 1'
#
loop_
_entity.id
_entity.type
_entity.pdbx_description
1 polymer ?
#
loop_
_entity_poly.entity_id
_entity_poly.type
_entity_poly.pdbx_seq_one_letter_code
_entity_poly.pdbx_strand_id
1 'polypeptide(L)'
;MRECEKLIDEGYTKEAAEELCETAKALGIKPAKLIAAARRLEREGIALTREDWLVVKDVMSKGYSLGTVVDYIIKRHRSGLSARQIIEELPLAASASARRAHILGNLIKLLHAPEWFIAENKEEGKAR
;
A
#
# COMPACT_ATOMS: atom_id res chain seq x y z
N MET A 1 19.36 8.25 -13.69
CA MET A 1 20.80 7.93 -13.72
C MET A 1 21.53 8.46 -12.50
N ARG A 2 21.51 9.77 -12.20
CA ARG A 2 22.19 10.35 -11.01
C ARG A 2 21.84 9.75 -9.64
N GLU A 3 20.62 9.23 -9.43
CA GLU A 3 20.26 8.59 -8.14
C GLU A 3 20.84 7.18 -7.97
N CYS A 4 21.15 6.47 -9.07
CA CYS A 4 21.79 5.15 -9.02
C CYS A 4 23.31 5.29 -8.83
N GLU A 5 23.92 6.32 -9.41
CA GLU A 5 25.34 6.64 -9.17
C GLU A 5 25.57 7.05 -7.71
N LYS A 6 24.62 7.79 -7.10
CA LYS A 6 24.67 8.11 -5.67
C LYS A 6 24.66 6.89 -4.75
N LEU A 7 24.02 5.79 -5.16
CA LEU A 7 24.08 4.53 -4.39
C LEU A 7 25.49 3.95 -4.39
N ILE A 8 26.20 4.07 -5.51
CA ILE A 8 27.60 3.63 -5.62
C ILE A 8 28.49 4.51 -4.73
N ASP A 9 28.26 5.82 -4.72
CA ASP A 9 28.94 6.77 -3.80
C ASP A 9 28.64 6.49 -2.32
N GLU A 10 27.45 5.96 -2.00
CA GLU A 10 27.05 5.54 -0.64
C GLU A 10 27.63 4.16 -0.25
N GLY A 11 28.42 3.52 -1.11
CA GLY A 11 29.14 2.27 -0.81
C GLY A 11 28.44 0.98 -1.27
N TYR A 12 27.37 1.07 -2.07
CA TYR A 12 26.77 -0.11 -2.70
C TYR A 12 27.60 -0.56 -3.90
N THR A 13 27.65 -1.87 -4.15
CA THR A 13 28.25 -2.39 -5.39
C THR A 13 27.44 -1.92 -6.60
N LYS A 14 28.10 -1.79 -7.76
CA LYS A 14 27.45 -1.37 -9.00
C LYS A 14 26.22 -2.25 -9.33
N GLU A 15 26.37 -3.56 -9.18
CA GLU A 15 25.30 -4.53 -9.42
C GLU A 15 24.11 -4.34 -8.44
N ALA A 16 24.37 -4.14 -7.15
CA ALA A 16 23.31 -3.89 -6.16
C ALA A 16 22.60 -2.55 -6.41
N ALA A 17 23.35 -1.52 -6.82
CA ALA A 17 22.78 -0.22 -7.17
C ALA A 17 21.89 -0.30 -8.42
N GLU A 18 22.32 -1.05 -9.44
CA GLU A 18 21.53 -1.32 -10.64
C GLU A 18 20.26 -2.12 -10.33
N GLU A 19 20.36 -3.17 -9.51
CA GLU A 19 19.22 -4.00 -9.11
C GLU A 19 18.17 -3.19 -8.32
N LEU A 20 18.61 -2.36 -7.37
CA LEU A 20 17.72 -1.47 -6.62
C LEU A 20 17.04 -0.45 -7.52
N CYS A 21 17.77 0.09 -8.51
CA CYS A 21 17.22 1.03 -9.46
C CYS A 21 16.19 0.39 -10.40
N GLU A 22 16.47 -0.81 -10.90
CA GLU A 22 15.51 -1.59 -11.69
C GLU A 22 14.26 -1.94 -10.86
N THR A 23 14.43 -2.28 -9.59
CA THR A 23 13.32 -2.54 -8.66
C THR A 23 12.49 -1.29 -8.41
N ALA A 24 13.13 -0.14 -8.16
CA ALA A 24 12.45 1.15 -7.96
C ALA A 24 11.69 1.58 -9.23
N LYS A 25 12.27 1.37 -10.41
CA LYS A 25 11.63 1.62 -11.70
C LYS A 25 10.44 0.71 -11.91
N ALA A 26 10.56 -0.59 -11.59
CA ALA A 26 9.46 -1.53 -11.65
C ALA A 26 8.31 -1.11 -10.71
N LEU A 27 8.62 -0.58 -9.53
CA LEU A 27 7.66 -0.03 -8.56
C LEU A 27 7.07 1.34 -8.96
N GLY A 28 7.66 2.03 -9.93
CA GLY A 28 7.26 3.40 -10.30
C GLY A 28 7.62 4.46 -9.25
N ILE A 29 8.64 4.21 -8.42
CA ILE A 29 9.08 5.12 -7.36
C ILE A 29 10.53 5.56 -7.56
N LYS A 30 10.91 6.64 -6.88
CA LYS A 30 12.31 7.09 -6.85
C LYS A 30 13.18 6.08 -6.10
N PRO A 31 14.40 5.75 -6.58
CA PRO A 31 15.33 4.87 -5.88
C PRO A 31 15.55 5.29 -4.42
N ALA A 32 15.70 6.59 -4.15
CA ALA A 32 15.82 7.14 -2.79
C ALA A 32 14.69 6.71 -1.85
N LYS A 33 13.44 6.63 -2.35
CA LYS A 33 12.29 6.19 -1.53
C LYS A 33 12.32 4.69 -1.25
N LEU A 34 12.74 3.89 -2.23
CA LEU A 34 12.89 2.45 -2.06
C LEU A 34 13.98 2.16 -1.00
N ILE A 35 15.14 2.81 -1.10
CA ILE A 35 16.24 2.65 -0.15
C ILE A 35 15.82 3.07 1.25
N ALA A 36 15.12 4.21 1.39
CA ALA A 36 14.63 4.66 2.68
C ALA A 36 13.65 3.65 3.30
N ALA A 37 12.77 3.04 2.49
CA ALA A 37 11.86 1.99 2.93
C ALA A 37 12.61 0.71 3.31
N ALA A 38 13.53 0.26 2.48
CA ALA A 38 14.37 -0.92 2.72
C ALA A 38 15.17 -0.75 4.02
N ARG A 39 15.87 0.37 4.20
CA ARG A 39 16.61 0.69 5.44
C ARG A 39 15.73 0.71 6.68
N ARG A 40 14.46 1.11 6.56
CA ARG A 40 13.51 1.05 7.69
C ARG A 40 13.16 -0.38 8.06
N LEU A 41 13.01 -1.26 7.06
CA LEU A 41 12.75 -2.69 7.26
C LEU A 41 14.00 -3.41 7.80
N GLU A 42 15.18 -3.10 7.28
CA GLU A 42 16.46 -3.69 7.72
C GLU A 42 16.76 -3.39 9.20
N ARG A 43 16.44 -2.18 9.68
CA ARG A 43 16.57 -1.83 11.12
C ARG A 43 15.72 -2.70 12.03
N GLU A 44 14.63 -3.25 11.50
CA GLU A 44 13.75 -4.17 12.21
C GLU A 44 14.14 -5.63 11.94
N GLY A 45 15.22 -5.90 11.22
CA GLY A 45 15.66 -7.25 10.85
C GLY A 45 14.91 -7.86 9.67
N ILE A 46 14.20 -7.05 8.88
CA ILE A 46 13.39 -7.49 7.76
C ILE A 46 14.11 -7.17 6.45
N ALA A 47 14.46 -8.20 5.68
CA ALA A 47 14.96 -8.06 4.33
C ALA A 47 13.91 -8.59 3.34
N LEU A 48 13.47 -7.72 2.42
CA LEU A 48 12.54 -8.09 1.35
C LEU A 48 13.29 -8.39 0.07
N THR A 49 12.92 -9.48 -0.59
CA THR A 49 13.41 -9.84 -1.91
C THR A 49 12.78 -8.97 -3.00
N ARG A 50 13.33 -9.02 -4.21
CA ARG A 50 12.74 -8.36 -5.38
C ARG A 50 11.28 -8.77 -5.62
N GLU A 51 10.95 -10.03 -5.40
CA GLU A 51 9.60 -10.57 -5.58
C GLU A 51 8.63 -10.01 -4.54
N ASP A 52 9.08 -9.89 -3.29
CA ASP A 52 8.27 -9.27 -2.21
C ASP A 52 7.93 -7.81 -2.53
N TRP A 53 8.88 -7.07 -3.11
CA TRP A 53 8.64 -5.70 -3.57
C TRP A 53 7.59 -5.63 -4.68
N LEU A 54 7.48 -6.63 -5.55
CA LEU A 54 6.40 -6.69 -6.54
C LEU A 54 5.02 -6.90 -5.89
N VAL A 55 4.94 -7.64 -4.78
CA VAL A 55 3.72 -7.75 -3.99
C VAL A 55 3.36 -6.41 -3.34
N VAL A 56 4.37 -5.69 -2.81
CA VAL A 56 4.21 -4.32 -2.31
C VAL A 56 3.68 -3.39 -3.41
N LYS A 57 4.16 -3.54 -4.66
CA LYS A 57 3.66 -2.79 -5.82
C LYS A 57 2.17 -3.01 -6.07
N ASP A 58 1.70 -4.26 -6.02
CA ASP A 58 0.28 -4.59 -6.20
C ASP A 58 -0.58 -3.87 -5.14
N VAL A 59 -0.14 -3.90 -3.89
CA VAL A 59 -0.81 -3.20 -2.80
C VAL A 59 -0.79 -1.69 -3.01
N MET A 60 0.34 -1.12 -3.43
CA MET A 60 0.42 0.32 -3.74
C MET A 60 -0.53 0.72 -4.89
N SER A 61 -0.72 -0.17 -5.86
CA SER A 61 -1.66 0.05 -6.99
C SER A 61 -3.12 0.15 -6.54
N LYS A 62 -3.45 -0.36 -5.35
CA LYS A 62 -4.76 -0.24 -4.70
C LYS A 62 -4.95 1.07 -3.93
N GLY A 63 -4.01 2.02 -4.06
CA GLY A 63 -4.07 3.36 -3.46
C GLY A 63 -3.34 3.49 -2.12
N TYR A 64 -2.58 2.49 -1.69
CA TYR A 64 -1.79 2.57 -0.47
C TYR A 64 -0.44 3.26 -0.72
N SER A 65 -0.02 4.12 0.20
CA SER A 65 1.31 4.71 0.15
C SER A 65 2.39 3.69 0.55
N LEU A 66 3.59 3.79 -0.02
CA LEU A 66 4.73 2.95 0.38
C LEU A 66 4.99 3.00 1.89
N GLY A 67 4.87 4.18 2.50
CA GLY A 67 5.04 4.37 3.94
C GLY A 67 4.04 3.53 4.74
N THR A 68 2.75 3.57 4.37
CA THR A 68 1.69 2.79 5.00
C THR A 68 1.96 1.28 4.91
N VAL A 69 2.44 0.81 3.75
CA VAL A 69 2.76 -0.60 3.55
C VAL A 69 3.94 -1.01 4.44
N VAL A 70 5.00 -0.21 4.48
CA VAL A 70 6.17 -0.45 5.35
C VAL A 70 5.76 -0.45 6.83
N ASP A 71 4.94 0.50 7.27
CA ASP A 71 4.46 0.55 8.65
C ASP A 71 3.63 -0.68 9.02
N TYR A 72 2.81 -1.18 8.08
CA TYR A 72 2.07 -2.42 8.25
C TYR A 72 3.01 -3.62 8.43
N ILE A 73 4.04 -3.74 7.58
CA ILE A 73 5.02 -4.82 7.64
C ILE A 73 5.75 -4.80 8.98
N ILE A 74 6.25 -3.64 9.41
CA ILE A 74 6.93 -3.47 10.71
C ILE A 74 6.01 -3.86 11.85
N LYS A 75 4.75 -3.39 11.84
CA LYS A 75 3.77 -3.72 12.89
C LYS A 75 3.53 -5.22 12.99
N ARG A 76 3.41 -5.91 11.85
CA ARG A 76 3.19 -7.36 11.83
C ARG A 76 4.41 -8.16 12.23
N HIS A 77 5.59 -7.70 11.84
CA HIS A 77 6.85 -8.31 12.27
C HIS A 77 7.01 -8.23 13.79
N ARG A 78 6.71 -7.06 14.38
CA ARG A 78 6.69 -6.88 15.85
C ARG A 78 5.65 -7.73 16.56
N SER A 79 4.58 -8.13 15.88
CA SER A 79 3.61 -9.12 16.38
C SER A 79 4.10 -10.57 16.26
N GLY A 80 5.33 -10.80 15.79
CA GLY A 80 5.95 -12.12 15.69
C GLY A 80 5.73 -12.84 14.36
N LEU A 81 5.18 -12.18 13.34
CA LEU A 81 5.03 -12.80 12.02
C LEU A 81 6.35 -12.77 11.25
N SER A 82 6.63 -13.86 10.51
CA SER A 82 7.74 -13.91 9.57
C SER A 82 7.47 -13.03 8.35
N ALA A 83 8.54 -12.51 7.72
CA ALA A 83 8.42 -11.69 6.51
C ALA A 83 7.56 -12.35 5.43
N ARG A 84 7.72 -13.66 5.21
CA ARG A 84 6.94 -14.43 4.26
C ARG A 84 5.43 -14.39 4.55
N GLN A 85 5.04 -14.66 5.80
CA GLN A 85 3.62 -14.62 6.20
C GLN A 85 3.03 -13.22 6.00
N ILE A 86 3.82 -12.18 6.28
CA ILE A 86 3.41 -10.79 6.11
C ILE A 86 3.16 -10.47 4.64
N ILE A 87 4.06 -10.91 3.75
CA ILE A 87 3.94 -10.70 2.31
C ILE A 87 2.76 -11.49 1.73
N GLU A 88 2.54 -12.72 2.18
CA GLU A 88 1.38 -13.53 1.77
C GLU A 88 0.05 -12.91 2.21
N GLU A 89 -0.04 -12.33 3.42
CA GLU A 89 -1.26 -11.68 3.89
C GLU A 89 -1.48 -10.27 3.32
N LEU A 90 -0.41 -9.60 2.85
CA LEU A 90 -0.41 -8.19 2.44
C LEU A 90 -1.53 -7.86 1.43
N PRO A 91 -1.72 -8.62 0.33
CA PRO A 91 -2.75 -8.32 -0.66
C PRO A 91 -4.16 -8.53 -0.12
N LEU A 92 -4.34 -9.52 0.75
CA LEU A 92 -5.62 -9.83 1.40
C LEU A 92 -6.01 -8.71 2.37
N ALA A 93 -5.06 -8.28 3.21
CA ALA A 93 -5.25 -7.17 4.13
C ALA A 93 -5.57 -5.86 3.40
N ALA A 94 -4.83 -5.55 2.33
CA ALA A 94 -5.07 -4.39 1.48
C ALA A 94 -6.46 -4.41 0.83
N SER A 95 -6.89 -5.58 0.35
CA SER A 95 -8.20 -5.75 -0.30
C SER A 95 -9.35 -5.65 0.71
N ALA A 96 -9.19 -6.20 1.92
CA ALA A 96 -10.17 -6.09 3.00
C ALA A 96 -10.30 -4.65 3.53
N SER A 97 -9.18 -3.93 3.63
CA SER A 97 -9.18 -2.51 4.03
C SER A 97 -9.78 -1.62 2.94
N ALA A 98 -9.51 -1.87 1.66
CA ALA A 98 -10.12 -1.13 0.55
C ALA A 98 -11.65 -1.34 0.52
N ARG A 99 -12.12 -2.58 0.75
CA ARG A 99 -13.56 -2.88 0.89
C ARG A 99 -14.19 -2.12 2.06
N ARG A 100 -13.53 -2.09 3.22
CA ARG A 100 -14.00 -1.35 4.41
C ARG A 100 -14.02 0.16 4.18
N ALA A 101 -12.98 0.72 3.58
CA ALA A 101 -12.92 2.14 3.22
C ALA A 101 -14.00 2.50 2.19
N HIS A 102 -14.26 1.62 1.22
CA HIS A 102 -15.34 1.81 0.24
C HIS A 102 -16.73 1.77 0.90
N ILE A 103 -16.98 0.80 1.80
CA ILE A 103 -18.25 0.69 2.54
C ILE A 103 -18.45 1.91 3.46
N LEU A 104 -17.44 2.30 4.22
CA LEU A 104 -17.49 3.48 5.09
C LEU A 104 -17.66 4.77 4.28
N GLY A 105 -16.94 4.90 3.15
CA GLY A 105 -17.11 6.02 2.22
C GLY A 105 -18.51 6.09 1.63
N ASN A 106 -19.13 4.95 1.30
CA ASN A 106 -20.51 4.89 0.82
C ASN A 106 -21.53 5.19 1.94
N LEU A 107 -21.30 4.69 3.16
CA LEU A 107 -22.11 5.03 4.33
C LEU A 107 -22.04 6.54 4.65
N ILE A 108 -20.85 7.14 4.59
CA ILE A 108 -20.68 8.59 4.78
C ILE A 108 -21.40 9.37 3.66
N LYS A 109 -21.37 8.91 2.42
CA LYS A 109 -22.14 9.52 1.32
C LYS A 109 -23.66 9.41 1.54
N LEU A 110 -24.14 8.32 2.13
CA LEU A 110 -25.55 8.16 2.53
C LEU A 110 -25.92 9.04 3.73
N LEU A 111 -25.00 9.22 4.68
CA LEU A 111 -25.20 10.08 5.87
C LEU A 111 -25.02 11.57 5.57
N HIS A 112 -24.28 11.92 4.51
CA HIS A 112 -24.20 13.27 3.94
C HIS A 112 -25.18 13.46 2.76
N ALA A 113 -26.13 12.55 2.57
CA ALA A 113 -27.27 12.86 1.70
C ALA A 113 -28.07 13.97 2.43
N PRO A 114 -28.18 15.16 1.84
CA PRO A 114 -28.97 16.23 2.45
C PRO A 114 -30.44 15.78 2.60
N GLU A 115 -31.06 16.21 3.70
CA GLU A 115 -32.38 15.77 4.20
C GLU A 115 -33.58 15.98 3.25
N TRP A 116 -33.36 16.43 2.01
CA TRP A 116 -34.40 16.57 0.98
C TRP A 116 -34.64 15.30 0.15
N PHE A 117 -33.92 14.20 0.42
CA PHE A 117 -34.24 12.88 -0.13
C PHE A 117 -35.21 12.07 0.76
N ILE A 118 -36.12 12.74 1.47
CA ILE A 118 -37.40 12.11 1.81
C ILE A 118 -38.19 12.13 0.50
N ALA A 119 -38.09 11.03 -0.27
CA ALA A 119 -39.12 10.74 -1.24
C ALA A 119 -40.43 10.71 -0.46
N GLU A 120 -41.26 11.75 -0.62
CA GLU A 120 -42.66 11.71 -0.24
C GLU A 120 -43.21 10.40 -0.79
N ASN A 121 -43.52 9.46 0.11
CA ASN A 121 -44.52 8.45 -0.19
C ASN A 121 -45.82 9.21 -0.37
N LYS A 122 -46.05 9.73 -1.59
CA LYS A 122 -47.40 10.01 -2.03
C LYS A 122 -48.10 8.66 -2.12
N GLU A 123 -48.86 8.38 -1.07
CA GLU A 123 -50.01 7.49 -1.15
C GLU A 123 -50.91 7.98 -2.28
N GLU A 124 -50.68 7.54 -3.52
CA GLU A 124 -51.75 7.48 -4.50
C GLU A 124 -52.50 6.17 -4.29
N GLY A 125 -53.32 6.19 -3.23
CA GLY A 125 -54.54 5.40 -3.23
C GLY A 125 -55.42 5.89 -4.37
N LYS A 126 -55.44 5.14 -5.47
CA LYS A 126 -56.57 5.17 -6.40
C LYS A 126 -57.04 3.75 -6.68
N ALA A 127 -57.91 3.31 -5.77
CA ALA A 127 -58.90 2.30 -6.07
C ALA A 127 -60.00 2.94 -6.93
N ARG A 128 -60.39 2.19 -7.98
CA ARG A 128 -61.48 2.43 -8.96
C ARG A 128 -61.22 3.42 -10.08
#